data_AF-A0A4Z2BUA7-F1
#
_entry.id   AF-A0A4Z2BUA7-F1
#
_cell.length_a   1.000
_cell.length_b   1.000
_cell.length_c   1.000
_cell.angle_alpha   90.00
_cell.angle_beta   90.00
_cell.angle_gamma   90.00
#
_symmetry.space_group_name_H-M   'P 1'
#
loop_
_entity.id
_entity.type
_entity.pdbx_description
1 polymer ?
#
loop_
_entity_poly.entity_id
_entity_poly.type
_entity_poly.pdbx_seq_one_letter_code
_entity_poly.pdbx_strand_id
1 'polypeptide(L)'
;MKPSPACLVWPVMDGGIIQGWLLPCSPFPLLTGLGFLLDTIMDIHKGLCCKFADLLLSEPVTGYLRSCSQATPTLVLGRAWLLRHEHYLLYLLLRLAHRLVPVEPQIAKHASLYHQVALVLLPWLLPGSESMAHELFSTIVFSKDFISEGHSGGPEAVELGELKLQEQTEHTSPSLQTVGALLRDACVQLPSIRGCFLTHLAHLEPSVLTSRDALLGRSPWVKSHLLPELTGPILPSDWPFLPLVSLYEQTGVSGSGGLEVEALPQGALQSVTHCLQWLLVLEVWREEALKVVPPVAKLARLSCVFLCSSDLFLERPVQKLTWGLFRLLTRQSRLDSLDLNVPPPGLASFQDLYLALLTQYEAVSFGDRLFGCWLLLPLQRRYSATMKLAVFGEHVGMLRSLGVTIEQLSIPIERFTSPAEDSLPLLRLYFRSLVTGTLAPRRCPVLYVVALSHVNAFIFSQDAAAQEVETARRSMLRKIYYLTDEVLKTHLLLFRLPQRHSEFGFDVYDQLPPIRAKRLENILQTQESSSDQRD
;
A
#
# COMPACT_ATOMS: atom_id res chain seq x y z
N MET A 1 38.72 44.43 -0.27
CA MET A 1 37.74 43.73 -1.12
C MET A 1 37.05 42.68 -0.26
N LYS A 2 35.76 42.86 0.03
CA LYS A 2 34.93 41.88 0.75
C LYS A 2 34.61 40.72 -0.22
N PRO A 3 34.80 39.44 0.13
CA PRO A 3 34.28 38.35 -0.69
C PRO A 3 32.76 38.33 -0.57
N SER A 4 32.06 38.32 -1.69
CA SER A 4 30.60 38.17 -1.71
C SER A 4 30.21 36.70 -1.42
N PRO A 5 29.12 36.44 -0.70
CA PRO A 5 28.68 35.09 -0.34
C PRO A 5 27.98 34.34 -1.50
N ALA A 6 28.26 34.70 -2.76
CA ALA A 6 27.51 34.25 -3.93
C ALA A 6 27.98 32.90 -4.53
N CYS A 7 28.94 32.21 -3.91
CA CYS A 7 29.51 30.97 -4.49
C CYS A 7 28.93 29.65 -3.92
N LEU A 8 27.97 29.70 -2.99
CA LEU A 8 27.25 28.52 -2.49
C LEU A 8 25.88 28.39 -3.16
N VAL A 9 25.86 28.34 -4.50
CA VAL A 9 24.68 27.86 -5.22
C VAL A 9 24.73 26.34 -5.17
N TRP A 10 23.94 25.75 -4.27
CA TRP A 10 23.72 24.30 -4.25
C TRP A 10 22.91 23.96 -5.50
N PRO A 11 23.42 23.13 -6.42
CA PRO A 11 22.65 22.76 -7.60
C PRO A 11 21.44 21.94 -7.15
N VAL A 12 20.26 22.54 -7.25
CA VAL A 12 18.98 21.86 -7.10
C VAL A 12 18.86 20.87 -8.27
N MET A 13 18.72 19.59 -7.93
CA MET A 13 18.45 18.53 -8.91
C MET A 13 16.98 18.57 -9.33
N ASP A 14 16.66 19.36 -10.34
CA ASP A 14 15.52 19.06 -11.20
C ASP A 14 15.97 18.04 -12.26
N GLY A 15 15.40 16.85 -12.21
CA GLY A 15 15.42 15.89 -13.32
C GLY A 15 16.80 15.50 -13.88
N GLY A 16 17.54 14.63 -13.19
CA GLY A 16 18.50 13.71 -13.84
C GLY A 16 19.76 14.32 -14.50
N ILE A 17 20.08 15.59 -14.29
CA ILE A 17 21.32 16.19 -14.80
C ILE A 17 22.27 16.51 -13.64
N ILE A 18 23.24 15.61 -13.47
CA ILE A 18 24.48 15.77 -12.69
C ILE A 18 25.32 16.87 -13.34
N GLN A 19 24.93 18.13 -13.17
CA GLN A 19 25.74 19.27 -13.60
C GLN A 19 26.57 19.86 -12.46
N GLY A 20 26.39 19.47 -11.19
CA GLY A 20 27.18 20.02 -10.08
C GLY A 20 28.58 19.41 -9.87
N TRP A 21 28.73 18.11 -10.12
CA TRP A 21 29.87 17.32 -9.61
C TRP A 21 31.09 17.25 -10.52
N LEU A 22 30.88 17.26 -11.84
CA LEU A 22 31.97 17.23 -12.84
C LEU A 22 32.53 18.62 -13.14
N LEU A 23 31.98 19.67 -12.53
CA LEU A 23 32.55 21.01 -12.61
C LEU A 23 33.71 21.16 -11.61
N PRO A 24 34.81 21.83 -11.99
CA PRO A 24 35.95 22.12 -11.11
C PRO A 24 35.59 22.85 -9.80
N CYS A 25 34.39 23.42 -9.70
CA CYS A 25 33.89 24.18 -8.55
C CYS A 25 32.94 23.38 -7.64
N SER A 26 32.89 22.05 -7.75
CA SER A 26 32.03 21.21 -6.91
C SER A 26 32.35 21.39 -5.41
N PRO A 27 31.38 21.79 -4.56
CA PRO A 27 31.64 22.03 -3.13
C PRO A 27 31.75 20.73 -2.33
N PHE A 28 31.35 19.59 -2.90
CA PHE A 28 31.14 18.36 -2.16
C PHE A 28 32.40 17.73 -1.54
N PRO A 29 33.58 17.68 -2.19
CA PRO A 29 34.79 17.17 -1.53
C PRO A 29 35.16 17.97 -0.28
N LEU A 30 35.05 19.30 -0.35
CA LEU A 30 35.30 20.19 0.79
C LEU A 30 34.28 19.95 1.90
N LEU A 31 32.99 19.92 1.56
CA LEU A 31 31.90 19.71 2.53
C LEU A 31 31.98 18.33 3.19
N THR A 32 32.35 17.30 2.43
CA THR A 32 32.56 15.95 2.95
C THR A 32 33.75 15.92 3.92
N GLY A 33 34.87 16.54 3.56
CA GLY A 33 36.03 16.67 4.43
C GLY A 33 35.72 17.46 5.71
N LEU A 34 34.98 18.56 5.60
CA LEU A 34 34.50 19.34 6.74
C LEU A 34 33.57 18.48 7.62
N GLY A 35 32.60 17.79 7.04
CA GLY A 35 31.68 16.91 7.77
C GLY A 35 32.41 15.83 8.56
N PHE A 36 33.43 15.21 7.95
CA PHE A 36 34.27 14.22 8.63
C PHE A 36 35.09 14.81 9.78
N LEU A 37 35.66 16.00 9.57
CA LEU A 37 36.37 16.72 10.63
C LEU A 37 35.44 17.05 11.80
N LEU A 38 34.26 17.59 11.52
CA LEU A 38 33.27 17.94 12.54
C LEU A 38 32.82 16.69 13.31
N ASP A 39 32.55 15.60 12.60
CA ASP A 39 32.18 14.33 13.18
C ASP A 39 33.26 13.79 14.15
N THR A 40 34.52 13.84 13.73
CA THR A 40 35.67 13.47 14.56
C THR A 40 35.82 14.36 15.79
N ILE A 41 35.71 15.69 15.62
CA ILE A 41 35.79 16.65 16.73
C ILE A 41 34.70 16.38 17.75
N MET A 42 33.46 16.16 17.30
CA MET A 42 32.33 15.89 18.19
C MET A 42 32.43 14.52 18.86
N ASP A 43 33.09 13.53 18.25
CA ASP A 43 33.35 12.22 18.87
C ASP A 43 34.28 12.36 20.06
N ILE A 44 35.29 13.23 19.93
CA ILE A 44 36.27 13.53 20.99
C ILE A 44 35.66 14.49 22.02
N HIS A 45 34.92 15.51 21.58
CA HIS A 45 34.43 16.62 22.40
C HIS A 45 32.92 16.84 22.25
N LYS A 46 32.12 16.00 22.93
CA LYS A 46 30.65 16.08 22.94
C LYS A 46 30.09 17.45 23.33
N GLY A 47 30.81 18.23 24.15
CA GLY A 47 30.41 19.58 24.56
C GLY A 47 30.53 20.65 23.47
N LEU A 48 31.17 20.35 22.34
CA LEU A 48 31.31 21.29 21.22
C LEU A 48 30.19 21.15 20.18
N CYS A 49 29.33 20.13 20.28
CA CYS A 49 28.30 19.85 19.28
C CYS A 49 27.47 21.11 18.96
N CYS A 50 26.93 21.80 19.97
CA CYS A 50 26.07 22.99 19.78
C CYS A 50 26.71 24.10 18.94
N LYS A 51 28.04 24.22 18.91
CA LYS A 51 28.73 25.24 18.10
C LYS A 51 28.59 25.01 16.60
N PHE A 52 28.19 23.81 16.19
CA PHE A 52 28.01 23.44 14.79
C PHE A 52 26.53 23.44 14.36
N ALA A 53 25.63 23.90 15.24
CA ALA A 53 24.21 23.96 14.95
C ALA A 53 23.88 24.83 13.73
N ASP A 54 24.58 25.95 13.58
CA ASP A 54 24.39 26.91 12.48
C ASP A 54 24.59 26.28 11.09
N LEU A 55 25.42 25.24 10.98
CA LEU A 55 25.62 24.53 9.72
C LEU A 55 24.32 23.85 9.24
N LEU A 56 23.64 23.15 10.15
CA LEU A 56 22.37 22.46 9.86
C LEU A 56 21.19 23.41 9.74
N LEU A 57 21.24 24.57 10.42
CA LEU A 57 20.22 25.60 10.35
C LEU A 57 20.37 26.52 9.12
N SER A 58 21.50 26.43 8.42
CA SER A 58 21.72 27.23 7.22
C SER A 58 20.67 26.93 6.14
N GLU A 59 20.14 27.99 5.52
CA GLU A 59 19.14 27.88 4.45
C GLU A 59 19.59 26.97 3.29
N PRO A 60 20.86 27.03 2.82
CA PRO A 60 21.27 26.19 1.70
C PRO A 60 21.29 24.70 2.05
N VAL A 61 21.71 24.33 3.27
CA VAL A 61 21.73 22.93 3.73
C VAL A 61 20.30 22.43 3.94
N THR A 62 19.44 23.22 4.59
CA THR A 62 18.04 22.83 4.79
C THR A 62 17.26 22.73 3.48
N GLY A 63 17.52 23.64 2.53
CA GLY A 63 16.99 23.61 1.18
C GLY A 63 17.43 22.35 0.42
N TYR A 64 18.73 22.04 0.45
CA TYR A 64 19.29 20.84 -0.16
C TYR A 64 18.70 19.55 0.42
N LEU A 65 18.64 19.42 1.75
CA LEU A 65 18.02 18.27 2.43
C LEU A 65 16.54 18.12 2.03
N ARG A 66 15.81 19.23 1.89
CA ARG A 66 14.42 19.20 1.42
C ARG A 66 14.30 18.69 -0.01
N SER A 67 15.18 19.14 -0.92
CA SER A 67 15.24 18.62 -2.28
C SER A 67 15.54 17.11 -2.31
N CYS A 68 16.53 16.65 -1.55
CA CYS A 68 16.84 15.22 -1.45
C CYS A 68 15.66 14.41 -0.88
N SER A 69 14.94 14.96 0.11
CA SER A 69 13.80 14.28 0.74
C SER A 69 12.63 13.98 -0.19
N GLN A 70 12.56 14.68 -1.33
CA GLN A 70 11.52 14.57 -2.36
C GLN A 70 12.03 13.90 -3.65
N ALA A 71 13.33 13.62 -3.74
CA ALA A 71 13.94 13.07 -4.94
C ALA A 71 13.64 11.56 -5.09
N THR A 72 13.47 11.12 -6.33
CA THR A 72 13.33 9.70 -6.70
C THR A 72 14.36 9.34 -7.77
N PRO A 73 15.66 9.24 -7.40
CA PRO A 73 16.73 9.06 -8.36
C PRO A 73 16.65 7.69 -9.02
N THR A 74 16.81 7.66 -10.35
CA THR A 74 17.01 6.42 -11.10
C THR A 74 18.49 6.08 -11.12
N LEU A 75 18.84 4.90 -10.59
CA LEU A 75 20.22 4.44 -10.60
C LEU A 75 20.64 4.06 -12.03
N VAL A 76 21.52 4.87 -12.62
CA VAL A 76 22.18 4.56 -13.90
C VAL A 76 23.58 4.04 -13.62
N LEU A 77 23.90 2.83 -14.11
CA LEU A 77 25.13 2.08 -13.80
C LEU A 77 26.42 2.91 -13.96
N GLY A 78 26.50 3.73 -15.01
CA GLY A 78 27.68 4.58 -15.29
C GLY A 78 27.85 5.79 -14.36
N ARG A 79 26.85 6.12 -13.54
CA ARG A 79 26.83 7.30 -12.64
C ARG A 79 26.72 6.93 -11.17
N ALA A 80 26.40 5.67 -10.86
CA ALA A 80 26.17 5.20 -9.50
C ALA A 80 27.35 5.52 -8.56
N TRP A 81 28.58 5.21 -8.97
CA TRP A 81 29.76 5.45 -8.13
C TRP A 81 30.05 6.93 -7.84
N LEU A 82 29.65 7.84 -8.72
CA LEU A 82 29.81 9.27 -8.51
C LEU A 82 28.85 9.78 -7.42
N LEU A 83 27.66 9.19 -7.30
CA LEU A 83 26.68 9.52 -6.27
C LEU A 83 27.12 9.10 -4.85
N ARG A 84 28.12 8.21 -4.72
CA ARG A 84 28.62 7.76 -3.42
C ARG A 84 29.09 8.92 -2.53
N HIS A 85 29.71 9.93 -3.12
CA HIS A 85 30.16 11.12 -2.38
C HIS A 85 28.97 11.93 -1.85
N GLU A 86 27.88 12.01 -2.61
CA GLU A 86 26.64 12.66 -2.20
C GLU A 86 25.99 11.93 -1.03
N HIS A 87 25.87 10.61 -1.16
CA HIS A 87 25.33 9.75 -0.11
C HIS A 87 26.14 9.87 1.17
N TYR A 88 27.47 9.98 1.06
CA TYR A 88 28.33 10.14 2.22
C TYR A 88 28.18 11.51 2.88
N LEU A 89 28.07 12.60 2.11
CA LEU A 89 27.77 13.92 2.67
C LEU A 89 26.42 13.91 3.41
N LEU A 90 25.38 13.34 2.80
CA LEU A 90 24.06 13.22 3.44
C LEU A 90 24.15 12.44 4.75
N TYR A 91 24.86 11.31 4.76
CA TYR A 91 25.10 10.53 5.99
C TYR A 91 25.84 11.35 7.07
N LEU A 92 26.87 12.13 6.72
CA LEU A 92 27.59 12.98 7.69
C LEU A 92 26.69 14.08 8.28
N LEU A 93 25.84 14.71 7.45
CA LEU A 93 24.86 15.69 7.91
C LEU A 93 23.82 15.05 8.85
N LEU A 94 23.37 13.84 8.55
CA LEU A 94 22.46 13.08 9.41
C LEU A 94 23.12 12.67 10.73
N ARG A 95 24.39 12.30 10.72
CA ARG A 95 25.16 11.97 11.94
C ARG A 95 25.36 13.18 12.83
N LEU A 96 25.61 14.35 12.23
CA LEU A 96 25.61 15.64 12.93
C LEU A 96 24.23 15.94 13.54
N ALA A 97 23.14 15.72 12.78
CA ALA A 97 21.78 15.91 13.26
C ALA A 97 21.45 14.97 14.44
N HIS A 98 21.87 13.70 14.38
CA HIS A 98 21.70 12.74 15.48
C HIS A 98 22.26 13.23 16.81
N ARG A 99 23.41 13.91 16.80
CA ARG A 99 24.03 14.47 18.01
C ARG A 99 23.38 15.75 18.50
N LEU A 100 22.74 16.50 17.60
CA LEU A 100 22.22 17.83 17.88
C LEU A 100 20.74 17.87 18.21
N VAL A 101 19.92 17.01 17.60
CA VAL A 101 18.48 16.97 17.84
C VAL A 101 18.13 16.83 19.34
N PRO A 102 18.81 16.00 20.15
CA PRO A 102 18.50 15.89 21.58
C PRO A 102 18.92 17.10 22.42
N VAL A 103 19.84 17.94 21.91
CA VAL A 103 20.51 18.99 22.69
C VAL A 103 20.06 20.39 22.28
N GLU A 104 19.77 20.62 21.00
CA GLU A 104 19.47 21.93 20.42
C GLU A 104 18.01 22.01 19.92
N PRO A 105 17.13 22.78 20.59
CA PRO A 105 15.70 22.80 20.28
C PRO A 105 15.38 23.36 18.90
N GLN A 106 16.20 24.27 18.35
CA GLN A 106 15.98 24.79 17.00
C GLN A 106 16.21 23.72 15.93
N ILE A 107 17.16 22.82 16.15
CA ILE A 107 17.43 21.70 15.24
C ILE A 107 16.35 20.62 15.39
N ALA A 108 15.88 20.38 16.62
CA ALA A 108 14.79 19.43 16.87
C ALA A 108 13.50 19.76 16.07
N LYS A 109 13.25 21.03 15.74
CA LYS A 109 12.13 21.42 14.86
C LYS A 109 12.24 20.84 13.44
N HIS A 110 13.45 20.53 12.98
CA HIS A 110 13.72 19.93 11.68
C HIS A 110 13.90 18.41 11.74
N ALA A 111 13.63 17.77 12.88
CA ALA A 111 13.81 16.34 13.08
C ALA A 111 13.07 15.48 12.05
N SER A 112 11.85 15.88 11.65
CA SER A 112 11.06 15.17 10.63
C SER A 112 11.72 15.19 9.25
N LEU A 113 12.39 16.30 8.89
CA LEU A 113 13.17 16.42 7.65
C LEU A 113 14.38 15.48 7.66
N TYR A 114 15.16 15.48 8.75
CA TYR A 114 16.31 14.58 8.86
C TYR A 114 15.87 13.11 8.83
N HIS A 115 14.76 12.77 9.49
CA HIS A 115 14.19 11.44 9.43
C HIS A 115 13.81 11.06 7.99
N GLN A 116 13.12 11.95 7.28
CA GLN A 116 12.71 11.74 5.89
C GLN A 116 13.92 11.50 4.97
N VAL A 117 14.98 12.31 5.10
CA VAL A 117 16.22 12.13 4.33
C VAL A 117 16.89 10.80 4.65
N ALA A 118 16.91 10.38 5.92
CA ALA A 118 17.47 9.08 6.30
C ALA A 118 16.71 7.91 5.64
N LEU A 119 15.37 7.96 5.62
CA LEU A 119 14.54 6.91 5.00
C LEU A 119 14.76 6.80 3.49
N VAL A 120 14.89 7.95 2.82
CA VAL A 120 15.08 8.03 1.37
C VAL A 120 16.52 7.66 0.97
N LEU A 121 17.51 7.97 1.81
CA LEU A 121 18.91 7.63 1.57
C LEU A 121 19.19 6.11 1.63
N LEU A 122 18.51 5.37 2.51
CA LEU A 122 18.72 3.93 2.68
C LEU A 122 18.73 3.12 1.37
N PRO A 123 17.71 3.22 0.49
CA PRO A 123 17.70 2.53 -0.80
C PRO A 123 18.63 3.13 -1.85
N TRP A 124 19.35 4.23 -1.56
CA TRP A 124 20.35 4.80 -2.46
C TRP A 124 21.77 4.30 -2.16
N LEU A 125 21.99 3.78 -0.95
CA LEU A 125 23.31 3.32 -0.52
C LEU A 125 23.79 2.15 -1.38
N LEU A 126 25.00 2.30 -1.91
CA LEU A 126 25.64 1.34 -2.80
C LEU A 126 26.54 0.38 -2.00
N PRO A 127 26.86 -0.82 -2.54
CA PRO A 127 27.73 -1.79 -1.90
C PRO A 127 29.04 -1.16 -1.41
N GLY A 128 29.49 -1.55 -0.22
CA GLY A 128 30.59 -0.90 0.50
C GLY A 128 30.19 0.30 1.36
N SER A 129 28.88 0.52 1.58
CA SER A 129 28.32 1.56 2.46
C SER A 129 27.38 0.96 3.53
N GLU A 130 27.47 -0.34 3.79
CA GLU A 130 26.58 -1.10 4.68
C GLU A 130 26.65 -0.60 6.12
N SER A 131 27.84 -0.16 6.57
CA SER A 131 28.03 0.49 7.87
C SER A 131 27.21 1.76 8.04
N MET A 132 27.07 2.57 6.98
CA MET A 132 26.22 3.77 7.00
C MET A 132 24.75 3.38 7.18
N ALA A 133 24.27 2.40 6.41
CA ALA A 133 22.90 1.90 6.54
C ALA A 133 22.62 1.37 7.95
N HIS A 134 23.53 0.55 8.48
CA HIS A 134 23.43 -0.01 9.83
C HIS A 134 23.38 1.07 10.91
N GLU A 135 24.20 2.10 10.82
CA GLU A 135 24.18 3.22 11.77
C GLU A 135 22.89 4.03 11.67
N LEU A 136 22.39 4.31 10.46
CA LEU A 136 21.11 5.01 10.28
C LEU A 136 19.94 4.24 10.90
N PHE A 137 19.87 2.92 10.71
CA PHE A 137 18.88 2.07 11.39
C PHE A 137 19.02 2.11 12.91
N SER A 138 20.26 2.13 13.40
CA SER A 138 20.53 2.08 14.83
C SER A 138 20.20 3.39 15.56
N THR A 139 20.36 4.53 14.88
CA THR A 139 20.41 5.87 15.49
C THR A 139 19.26 6.80 15.10
N ILE A 140 18.78 6.77 13.85
CA ILE A 140 17.82 7.77 13.34
C ILE A 140 16.48 7.14 12.98
N VAL A 141 16.46 6.07 12.17
CA VAL A 141 15.25 5.53 11.53
C VAL A 141 14.17 5.13 12.55
N PHE A 142 14.56 4.56 13.68
CA PHE A 142 13.60 4.13 14.71
C PHE A 142 13.69 4.96 15.99
N SER A 143 14.25 6.18 15.90
CA SER A 143 14.45 7.04 17.06
C SER A 143 13.22 7.92 17.33
N LYS A 144 12.83 7.98 18.60
CA LYS A 144 11.73 8.84 19.08
C LYS A 144 12.02 10.32 18.88
N ASP A 145 13.29 10.71 18.96
CA ASP A 145 13.71 12.11 18.80
C ASP A 145 13.48 12.62 17.37
N PHE A 146 13.46 11.70 16.40
CA PHE A 146 13.26 11.96 14.97
C PHE A 146 11.80 11.80 14.52
N ILE A 147 10.94 11.32 15.42
CA ILE A 147 9.50 11.13 15.24
C ILE A 147 8.78 11.92 16.34
N SER A 148 8.95 13.24 16.30
CA SER A 148 8.41 14.16 17.30
C SER A 148 6.87 14.16 17.29
N GLU A 149 6.24 13.83 16.18
CA GLU A 149 4.80 13.70 16.02
C GLU A 149 4.21 12.67 17.01
N GLY A 150 4.94 11.59 17.29
CA GLY A 150 4.49 10.52 18.17
C GLY A 150 4.30 10.92 19.64
N HIS A 151 4.92 12.02 20.08
CA HIS A 151 4.87 12.49 21.47
C HIS A 151 4.26 13.90 21.61
N SER A 152 3.92 14.57 20.49
CA SER A 152 3.40 15.94 20.45
C SER A 152 1.90 16.02 20.11
N GLY A 153 1.14 14.97 20.40
CA GLY A 153 -0.30 14.92 20.10
C GLY A 153 -0.63 14.48 18.66
N GLY A 154 0.34 13.98 17.91
CA GLY A 154 0.15 13.51 16.53
C GLY A 154 -0.90 12.38 16.41
N PRO A 155 -0.87 11.33 17.26
CA PRO A 155 -1.91 10.31 17.27
C PRO A 155 -3.33 10.87 17.45
N GLU A 156 -3.50 11.81 18.37
CA GLU A 156 -4.77 12.48 18.64
C GLU A 156 -5.22 13.34 17.46
N ALA A 157 -4.28 14.03 16.80
CA ALA A 157 -4.59 14.80 15.60
C ALA A 157 -5.07 13.92 14.44
N VAL A 158 -4.49 12.72 14.29
CA VAL A 158 -4.92 11.74 13.30
C VAL A 158 -6.34 11.24 13.61
N GLU A 159 -6.64 10.94 14.88
CA GLU A 159 -8.00 10.53 15.29
C GLU A 159 -9.04 11.60 15.00
N LEU A 160 -8.75 12.87 15.31
CA LEU A 160 -9.63 13.99 14.99
C LEU A 160 -9.83 14.14 13.47
N GLY A 161 -8.79 13.87 12.68
CA GLY A 161 -8.89 13.85 11.22
C GLY A 161 -9.82 12.74 10.71
N GLU A 162 -9.74 11.54 11.30
CA GLU A 162 -10.60 10.40 10.93
C GLU A 162 -12.06 10.65 11.29
N LEU A 163 -12.34 11.25 12.44
CA LEU A 163 -13.72 11.62 12.84
C LEU A 163 -14.35 12.60 11.85
N LYS A 164 -13.61 13.63 11.41
CA LYS A 164 -14.09 14.57 10.38
C LYS A 164 -14.35 13.90 9.03
N LEU A 165 -13.52 12.93 8.65
CA LEU A 165 -13.73 12.16 7.42
C LEU A 165 -14.99 11.28 7.54
N GLN A 166 -15.25 10.67 8.70
CA GLN A 166 -16.47 9.88 8.98
C GLN A 166 -17.74 10.74 9.09
N GLU A 167 -17.63 12.02 9.44
CA GLU A 167 -18.76 12.96 9.39
C GLU A 167 -19.09 13.37 7.95
N GLN A 168 -18.08 13.47 7.08
CA GLN A 168 -18.24 13.85 5.67
C GLN A 168 -18.59 12.67 4.76
N THR A 169 -18.12 11.48 5.11
CA THR A 169 -18.49 10.23 4.46
C THR A 169 -19.30 9.43 5.45
N GLU A 170 -20.61 9.26 5.22
CA GLU A 170 -21.55 8.48 6.04
C GLU A 170 -21.11 6.99 6.12
N HIS A 171 -19.96 6.73 6.74
CA HIS A 171 -19.15 5.53 6.66
C HIS A 171 -18.75 5.13 8.08
N THR A 172 -19.68 4.53 8.81
CA THR A 172 -19.41 3.86 10.08
C THR A 172 -18.81 2.47 9.82
N SER A 173 -17.50 2.40 9.58
CA SER A 173 -16.80 1.11 9.65
C SER A 173 -16.70 0.69 11.12
N PRO A 174 -17.08 -0.54 11.51
CA PRO A 174 -16.90 -1.02 12.87
C PRO A 174 -15.41 -1.34 13.07
N SER A 175 -14.61 -0.38 13.53
CA SER A 175 -13.20 -0.65 13.80
C SER A 175 -12.99 -1.08 15.25
N LEU A 176 -12.24 -2.18 15.43
CA LEU A 176 -11.77 -2.66 16.73
C LEU A 176 -10.93 -1.60 17.48
N GLN A 177 -10.19 -0.73 16.78
CA GLN A 177 -9.40 0.40 17.30
C GLN A 177 -9.20 1.52 16.24
N THR A 178 -9.06 2.78 16.69
CA THR A 178 -8.74 3.97 15.88
C THR A 178 -7.29 3.94 15.38
N VAL A 179 -6.99 4.64 14.27
CA VAL A 179 -5.61 4.68 13.75
C VAL A 179 -4.66 5.39 14.72
N GLY A 180 -5.10 6.42 15.45
CA GLY A 180 -4.24 7.07 16.45
C GLY A 180 -3.83 6.15 17.60
N ALA A 181 -4.75 5.35 18.14
CA ALA A 181 -4.41 4.35 19.15
C ALA A 181 -3.31 3.38 18.65
N LEU A 182 -3.44 2.90 17.41
CA LEU A 182 -2.44 2.03 16.79
C LEU A 182 -1.09 2.73 16.58
N LEU A 183 -1.10 4.02 16.21
CA LEU A 183 0.12 4.84 16.09
C LEU A 183 0.82 5.04 17.44
N ARG A 184 0.06 5.27 18.51
CA ARG A 184 0.60 5.40 19.87
C ARG A 184 1.32 4.11 20.28
N ASP A 185 0.68 2.97 20.05
CA ASP A 185 1.27 1.65 20.32
C ASP A 185 2.54 1.41 19.50
N ALA A 186 2.53 1.77 18.20
CA ALA A 186 3.70 1.68 17.34
C ALA A 186 4.87 2.56 17.83
N CYS A 187 4.59 3.78 18.30
CA CYS A 187 5.61 4.68 18.86
C CYS A 187 6.25 4.13 20.14
N VAL A 188 5.47 3.44 20.98
CA VAL A 188 6.00 2.76 22.16
C VAL A 188 6.93 1.63 21.77
N GLN A 189 6.60 0.88 20.71
CA GLN A 189 7.34 -0.28 20.22
C GLN A 189 8.54 0.04 19.31
N LEU A 190 8.88 1.31 19.06
CA LEU A 190 10.03 1.69 18.21
C LEU A 190 11.35 0.94 18.53
N PRO A 191 11.75 0.71 19.80
CA PRO A 191 12.94 -0.09 20.10
C PRO A 191 12.83 -1.55 19.65
N SER A 192 11.65 -2.16 19.79
CA SER A 192 11.36 -3.53 19.35
C SER A 192 11.34 -3.64 17.83
N ILE A 193 10.75 -2.64 17.16
CA ILE A 193 10.75 -2.50 15.69
C ILE A 193 12.20 -2.41 15.18
N ARG A 194 13.04 -1.58 15.82
CA ARG A 194 14.47 -1.50 15.50
C ARG A 194 15.16 -2.87 15.60
N GLY A 195 14.96 -3.57 16.71
CA GLY A 195 15.52 -4.90 16.91
C GLY A 195 15.08 -5.89 15.83
N CYS A 196 13.81 -5.84 15.43
CA CYS A 196 13.26 -6.66 14.35
C CYS A 196 14.00 -6.41 13.03
N PHE A 197 14.08 -5.16 12.57
CA PHE A 197 14.75 -4.84 11.29
C PHE A 197 16.25 -5.14 11.31
N LEU A 198 16.95 -4.86 12.42
CA LEU A 198 18.37 -5.21 12.55
C LEU A 198 18.60 -6.73 12.51
N THR A 199 17.66 -7.52 13.05
CA THR A 199 17.72 -9.00 12.99
C THR A 199 17.56 -9.49 11.55
N HIS A 200 16.63 -8.92 10.78
CA HIS A 200 16.49 -9.24 9.34
C HIS A 200 17.75 -8.92 8.52
N LEU A 201 18.47 -7.86 8.92
CA LEU A 201 19.70 -7.42 8.26
C LEU A 201 20.98 -8.02 8.87
N ALA A 202 20.88 -8.93 9.83
CA ALA A 202 22.04 -9.49 10.53
C ALA A 202 23.00 -10.23 9.58
N HIS A 203 22.49 -10.81 8.50
CA HIS A 203 23.30 -11.47 7.48
C HIS A 203 24.31 -10.53 6.78
N LEU A 204 24.11 -9.21 6.86
CA LEU A 204 25.01 -8.20 6.32
C LEU A 204 26.15 -7.81 7.27
N GLU A 205 26.22 -8.36 8.48
CA GLU A 205 27.25 -8.03 9.49
C GLU A 205 28.69 -8.07 8.95
N PRO A 206 29.13 -9.08 8.17
CA PRO A 206 30.48 -9.08 7.61
C PRO A 206 30.76 -7.88 6.68
N SER A 207 29.76 -7.50 5.87
CA SER A 207 29.84 -6.34 4.97
C SER A 207 29.81 -5.02 5.73
N VAL A 208 29.05 -4.95 6.82
CA VAL A 208 29.04 -3.81 7.76
C VAL A 208 30.42 -3.60 8.37
N LEU A 209 31.07 -4.66 8.85
CA LEU A 209 32.43 -4.56 9.41
C LEU A 209 33.44 -4.11 8.37
N THR A 210 33.40 -4.72 7.18
CA THR A 210 34.34 -4.42 6.08
C THR A 210 34.19 -2.97 5.59
N SER A 211 32.95 -2.51 5.36
CA SER A 211 32.69 -1.14 4.92
C SER A 211 33.05 -0.11 6.00
N ARG A 212 32.85 -0.42 7.28
CA ARG A 212 33.25 0.45 8.39
C ARG A 212 34.76 0.63 8.44
N ASP A 213 35.52 -0.46 8.35
CA ASP A 213 36.97 -0.39 8.42
C ASP A 213 37.56 0.32 7.18
N ALA A 214 36.93 0.17 6.01
CA ALA A 214 37.25 0.96 4.82
C ALA A 214 36.93 2.46 5.02
N LEU A 215 35.77 2.79 5.58
CA LEU A 215 35.35 4.17 5.84
C LEU A 215 36.28 4.90 6.82
N LEU A 216 36.71 4.19 7.88
CA LEU A 216 37.60 4.72 8.92
C LEU A 216 39.09 4.64 8.53
N GLY A 217 39.43 4.12 7.34
CA GLY A 217 40.82 4.02 6.89
C GLY A 217 41.68 3.05 7.70
N ARG A 218 41.09 2.01 8.30
CA ARG A 218 41.79 1.04 9.15
C ARG A 218 42.53 0.00 8.31
N SER A 219 43.66 0.40 7.73
CA SER A 219 44.41 -0.36 6.71
C SER A 219 44.69 -1.84 7.01
N PRO A 220 44.96 -2.31 8.26
CA PRO A 220 45.24 -3.73 8.50
C PRO A 220 44.03 -4.65 8.26
N TRP A 221 42.83 -4.08 8.27
CA TRP A 221 41.56 -4.81 8.18
C TRP A 221 40.90 -4.67 6.80
N VAL A 222 41.46 -3.82 5.93
CA VAL A 222 40.97 -3.60 4.56
C VAL A 222 41.63 -4.60 3.63
N LYS A 223 40.85 -5.61 3.19
CA LYS A 223 41.32 -6.67 2.29
C LYS A 223 41.54 -6.20 0.85
N SER A 224 40.86 -5.14 0.42
CA SER A 224 40.93 -4.58 -0.94
C SER A 224 40.49 -3.12 -0.96
N HIS A 225 41.11 -2.32 -1.82
CA HIS A 225 40.69 -0.94 -2.13
C HIS A 225 39.89 -0.85 -3.43
N LEU A 226 39.61 -1.99 -4.08
CA LEU A 226 38.74 -2.02 -5.25
C LEU A 226 37.30 -1.75 -4.85
N LEU A 227 36.57 -1.06 -5.72
CA LEU A 227 35.13 -0.89 -5.55
C LEU A 227 34.45 -2.28 -5.66
N PRO A 228 33.47 -2.59 -4.78
CA PRO A 228 32.73 -3.83 -4.89
C PRO A 228 31.90 -3.87 -6.18
N GLU A 229 31.49 -5.06 -6.57
CA GLU A 229 30.63 -5.23 -7.75
C GLU A 229 29.31 -4.47 -7.57
N LEU A 230 28.91 -3.73 -8.60
CA LEU A 230 27.68 -2.94 -8.58
C LEU A 230 26.49 -3.84 -8.91
N THR A 231 25.97 -4.54 -7.90
CA THR A 231 24.80 -5.43 -8.03
C THR A 231 23.46 -4.70 -7.87
N GLY A 232 23.48 -3.41 -7.48
CA GLY A 232 22.31 -2.62 -7.14
C GLY A 232 22.50 -1.91 -5.80
N PRO A 233 21.48 -1.23 -5.25
CA PRO A 233 21.52 -0.70 -3.91
C PRO A 233 21.55 -1.82 -2.85
N ILE A 234 22.09 -1.53 -1.66
CA ILE A 234 22.18 -2.48 -0.54
C ILE A 234 20.78 -2.92 -0.08
N LEU A 235 19.82 -2.00 -0.11
CA LEU A 235 18.44 -2.23 0.29
C LEU A 235 17.51 -1.97 -0.90
N PRO A 236 16.45 -2.76 -1.05
CA PRO A 236 15.44 -2.47 -2.05
C PRO A 236 14.63 -1.23 -1.65
N SER A 237 13.96 -0.60 -2.61
CA SER A 237 13.15 0.60 -2.36
C SER A 237 11.96 0.35 -1.43
N ASP A 238 11.48 -0.90 -1.38
CA ASP A 238 10.41 -1.38 -0.52
C ASP A 238 10.92 -2.10 0.74
N TRP A 239 12.15 -1.79 1.19
CA TRP A 239 12.72 -2.33 2.42
C TRP A 239 11.79 -2.23 3.66
N PRO A 240 10.87 -1.24 3.82
CA PRO A 240 9.97 -1.24 4.97
C PRO A 240 9.05 -2.47 5.03
N PHE A 241 8.83 -3.14 3.90
CA PHE A 241 8.05 -4.37 3.80
C PHE A 241 8.89 -5.64 3.98
N LEU A 242 10.22 -5.53 4.10
CA LEU A 242 11.16 -6.66 4.09
C LEU A 242 10.76 -7.78 5.07
N PRO A 243 10.41 -7.51 6.35
CA PRO A 243 10.04 -8.59 7.27
C PRO A 243 8.84 -9.43 6.81
N LEU A 244 7.90 -8.82 6.08
CA LEU A 244 6.69 -9.47 5.59
C LEU A 244 6.96 -10.23 4.29
N VAL A 245 7.77 -9.64 3.40
CA VAL A 245 8.16 -10.22 2.11
C VAL A 245 9.07 -11.43 2.33
N SER A 246 10.08 -11.31 3.21
CA SER A 246 10.97 -12.42 3.53
C SER A 246 10.23 -13.59 4.18
N LEU A 247 9.20 -13.31 4.99
CA LEU A 247 8.34 -14.38 5.52
C LEU A 247 7.60 -15.11 4.39
N TYR A 248 7.02 -14.36 3.44
CA TYR A 248 6.35 -14.95 2.28
C TYR A 248 7.29 -15.82 1.46
N GLU A 249 8.49 -15.33 1.15
CA GLU A 249 9.51 -16.07 0.40
C GLU A 249 9.93 -17.36 1.11
N GLN A 250 10.15 -17.33 2.43
CA GLN A 250 10.49 -18.50 3.23
C GLN A 250 9.36 -19.55 3.21
N THR A 251 8.10 -19.11 3.29
CA THR A 251 6.94 -20.00 3.25
C THR A 251 6.70 -20.60 1.85
N GLY A 252 6.93 -19.84 0.79
CA GLY A 252 6.80 -20.31 -0.60
C GLY A 252 7.88 -21.32 -1.01
N VAL A 253 9.13 -21.13 -0.56
CA VAL A 253 10.24 -22.07 -0.82
C VAL A 253 9.97 -23.42 -0.12
N SER A 254 9.43 -23.37 1.09
CA SER A 254 9.12 -24.57 1.89
C SER A 254 7.95 -25.39 1.33
N GLY A 255 7.01 -24.74 0.62
CA GLY A 255 5.82 -25.40 0.03
C GLY A 255 6.07 -26.22 -1.24
N SER A 256 7.25 -26.12 -1.86
CA SER A 256 7.61 -26.90 -3.06
C SER A 256 8.04 -28.35 -2.76
N GLY A 257 8.12 -28.72 -1.48
CA GLY A 257 8.66 -29.99 -1.00
C GLY A 257 7.75 -30.76 -0.06
N GLY A 258 6.47 -30.94 -0.41
CA GLY A 258 5.63 -32.08 0.01
C GLY A 258 5.56 -32.50 1.49
N LEU A 259 5.96 -31.65 2.44
CA LEU A 259 5.86 -31.92 3.87
C LEU A 259 5.00 -30.84 4.52
N GLU A 260 4.10 -31.33 5.37
CA GLU A 260 3.02 -30.65 6.07
C GLU A 260 3.42 -29.26 6.60
N VAL A 261 2.56 -28.26 6.31
CA VAL A 261 2.51 -27.01 7.09
C VAL A 261 2.30 -27.41 8.54
N GLU A 262 2.98 -26.79 9.51
CA GLU A 262 2.27 -26.61 10.79
C GLU A 262 2.78 -25.54 11.78
N ALA A 263 3.89 -24.85 11.55
CA ALA A 263 4.24 -23.73 12.43
C ALA A 263 4.91 -22.57 11.69
N LEU A 264 4.32 -21.38 11.82
CA LEU A 264 5.00 -20.11 11.56
C LEU A 264 6.37 -20.13 12.27
N PRO A 265 7.45 -19.67 11.62
CA PRO A 265 8.76 -19.56 12.25
C PRO A 265 8.66 -18.84 13.60
N GLN A 266 9.46 -19.27 14.58
CA GLN A 266 9.48 -18.62 15.88
C GLN A 266 9.77 -17.12 15.71
N GLY A 267 8.90 -16.28 16.27
CA GLY A 267 9.02 -14.83 16.15
C GLY A 267 8.37 -14.21 14.91
N ALA A 268 7.83 -14.99 13.96
CA ALA A 268 7.20 -14.46 12.74
C ALA A 268 6.02 -13.52 13.05
N LEU A 269 5.16 -13.87 14.02
CA LEU A 269 4.05 -13.02 14.44
C LEU A 269 4.52 -11.65 14.95
N GLN A 270 5.55 -11.62 15.81
CA GLN A 270 6.10 -10.35 16.30
C GLN A 270 6.78 -9.57 15.18
N SER A 271 7.54 -10.26 14.31
CA SER A 271 8.18 -9.66 13.15
C SER A 271 7.17 -8.97 12.23
N VAL A 272 6.07 -9.64 11.89
CA VAL A 272 4.98 -9.08 11.07
C VAL A 272 4.28 -7.94 11.81
N THR A 273 4.01 -8.08 13.11
CA THR A 273 3.40 -7.02 13.92
C THR A 273 4.26 -5.75 13.89
N HIS A 274 5.57 -5.86 14.15
CA HIS A 274 6.49 -4.73 14.11
C HIS A 274 6.61 -4.13 12.70
N CYS A 275 6.58 -4.96 11.65
CA CYS A 275 6.55 -4.50 10.27
C CYS A 275 5.31 -3.66 9.98
N LEU A 276 4.12 -4.14 10.34
CA LEU A 276 2.87 -3.41 10.12
C LEU A 276 2.77 -2.14 10.98
N GLN A 277 3.28 -2.16 12.22
CA GLN A 277 3.41 -0.96 13.05
C GLN A 277 4.31 0.09 12.38
N TRP A 278 5.45 -0.35 11.84
CA TRP A 278 6.37 0.54 11.15
C TRP A 278 5.76 1.13 9.88
N LEU A 279 5.10 0.30 9.07
CA LEU A 279 4.38 0.73 7.89
C LEU A 279 3.28 1.74 8.25
N LEU A 280 2.58 1.54 9.37
CA LEU A 280 1.56 2.50 9.82
C LEU A 280 2.16 3.88 10.12
N VAL A 281 3.29 3.92 10.84
CA VAL A 281 4.02 5.16 11.14
C VAL A 281 4.45 5.86 9.85
N LEU A 282 5.01 5.12 8.90
CA LEU A 282 5.47 5.67 7.63
C LEU A 282 4.31 6.16 6.75
N GLU A 283 3.23 5.40 6.63
CA GLU A 283 2.08 5.78 5.80
C GLU A 283 1.36 7.02 6.31
N VAL A 284 1.45 7.32 7.61
CA VAL A 284 0.80 8.49 8.22
C VAL A 284 1.73 9.71 8.27
N TRP A 285 3.00 9.55 8.68
CA TRP A 285 3.89 10.69 8.93
C TRP A 285 5.02 10.85 7.90
N ARG A 286 5.30 9.84 7.07
CA ARG A 286 6.42 9.85 6.11
C ARG A 286 6.01 9.32 4.73
N GLU A 287 4.85 9.77 4.24
CA GLU A 287 4.30 9.34 2.95
C GLU A 287 5.27 9.56 1.78
N GLU A 288 6.00 10.68 1.77
CA GLU A 288 6.99 10.98 0.74
C GLU A 288 8.09 9.91 0.66
N ALA A 289 8.47 9.27 1.78
CA ALA A 289 9.52 8.25 1.78
C ALA A 289 9.05 6.97 1.09
N LEU A 290 7.75 6.69 1.17
CA LEU A 290 7.11 5.54 0.54
C LEU A 290 6.64 5.81 -0.89
N LYS A 291 6.79 7.03 -1.40
CA LYS A 291 6.37 7.42 -2.75
C LYS A 291 7.11 6.66 -3.86
N VAL A 292 8.34 6.22 -3.58
CA VAL A 292 9.14 5.38 -4.48
C VAL A 292 8.48 4.00 -4.68
N VAL A 293 7.66 3.53 -3.72
CA VAL A 293 6.95 2.26 -3.79
C VAL A 293 5.56 2.49 -4.39
N PRO A 294 5.27 2.00 -5.62
CA PRO A 294 3.98 2.21 -6.26
C PRO A 294 2.80 1.68 -5.41
N PRO A 295 1.61 2.30 -5.47
CA PRO A 295 0.43 1.84 -4.71
C PRO A 295 0.10 0.36 -4.91
N VAL A 296 0.21 -0.15 -6.16
CA VAL A 296 -0.02 -1.55 -6.47
C VAL A 296 1.02 -2.48 -5.82
N ALA A 297 2.26 -2.02 -5.68
CA ALA A 297 3.31 -2.75 -5.00
C ALA A 297 3.06 -2.82 -3.49
N LYS A 298 2.61 -1.70 -2.88
CA LYS A 298 2.20 -1.68 -1.45
C LYS A 298 1.07 -2.67 -1.19
N LEU A 299 0.04 -2.67 -2.04
CA LEU A 299 -1.06 -3.62 -1.96
C LEU A 299 -0.56 -5.06 -2.13
N ALA A 300 0.33 -5.32 -3.08
CA ALA A 300 0.91 -6.64 -3.29
C ALA A 300 1.70 -7.13 -2.08
N ARG A 301 2.56 -6.29 -1.49
CA ARG A 301 3.37 -6.69 -0.33
C ARG A 301 2.53 -6.86 0.93
N LEU A 302 1.48 -6.07 1.13
CA LEU A 302 0.55 -6.28 2.25
C LEU A 302 -0.32 -7.51 2.06
N SER A 303 -0.57 -7.93 0.82
CA SER A 303 -1.31 -9.18 0.54
C SER A 303 -0.59 -10.42 1.08
N CYS A 304 0.73 -10.35 1.30
CA CYS A 304 1.50 -11.40 1.98
C CYS A 304 0.95 -11.72 3.38
N VAL A 305 0.29 -10.79 4.08
CA VAL A 305 -0.35 -11.07 5.38
C VAL A 305 -1.33 -12.25 5.29
N PHE A 306 -2.03 -12.38 4.16
CA PHE A 306 -2.99 -13.45 3.92
C PHE A 306 -2.34 -14.72 3.33
N LEU A 307 -1.21 -14.57 2.63
CA LEU A 307 -0.57 -15.65 1.89
C LEU A 307 0.53 -16.39 2.66
N CYS A 308 1.10 -15.80 3.72
CA CYS A 308 2.21 -16.40 4.49
C CYS A 308 1.78 -17.59 5.38
N SER A 309 0.54 -17.60 5.88
CA SER A 309 0.04 -18.65 6.79
C SER A 309 -1.48 -18.73 6.74
N SER A 310 -2.04 -19.81 7.28
CA SER A 310 -3.49 -20.04 7.41
C SER A 310 -4.13 -19.20 8.52
N ASP A 311 -3.36 -18.72 9.49
CA ASP A 311 -3.84 -18.11 10.74
C ASP A 311 -3.26 -16.73 11.05
N LEU A 312 -2.17 -16.32 10.40
CA LEU A 312 -1.47 -15.06 10.68
C LEU A 312 -2.39 -13.82 10.63
N PHE A 313 -3.33 -13.77 9.69
CA PHE A 313 -4.28 -12.66 9.57
C PHE A 313 -5.39 -12.68 10.63
N LEU A 314 -5.61 -13.82 11.30
CA LEU A 314 -6.56 -13.97 12.41
C LEU A 314 -5.99 -13.44 13.73
N GLU A 315 -4.66 -13.35 13.83
CA GLU A 315 -4.00 -12.82 15.01
C GLU A 315 -4.39 -11.37 15.26
N ARG A 316 -4.96 -11.10 16.44
CA ARG A 316 -5.52 -9.79 16.81
C ARG A 316 -4.59 -8.60 16.53
N PRO A 317 -3.29 -8.61 16.87
CA PRO A 317 -2.41 -7.47 16.57
C PRO A 317 -2.27 -7.24 15.06
N VAL A 318 -2.13 -8.31 14.28
CA VAL A 318 -2.02 -8.25 12.81
C VAL A 318 -3.33 -7.76 12.20
N GLN A 319 -4.45 -8.31 12.63
CA GLN A 319 -5.78 -7.92 12.12
C GLN A 319 -6.05 -6.42 12.33
N LYS A 320 -5.76 -5.89 13.52
CA LYS A 320 -5.96 -4.47 13.85
C LYS A 320 -5.10 -3.54 13.00
N LEU A 321 -3.81 -3.86 12.85
CA LEU A 321 -2.87 -3.06 12.07
C LEU A 321 -3.20 -3.11 10.58
N THR A 322 -3.53 -4.29 10.05
CA THR A 322 -3.93 -4.46 8.65
C THR A 322 -5.23 -3.73 8.36
N TRP A 323 -6.21 -3.71 9.28
CA TRP A 323 -7.38 -2.84 9.17
C TRP A 323 -7.01 -1.34 9.13
N GLY A 324 -6.09 -0.91 9.98
CA GLY A 324 -5.54 0.45 9.96
C GLY A 324 -4.95 0.81 8.60
N LEU A 325 -4.04 -0.03 8.10
CA LEU A 325 -3.38 0.16 6.81
C LEU A 325 -4.35 0.08 5.63
N PHE A 326 -5.28 -0.88 5.64
CA PHE A 326 -6.30 -1.00 4.59
C PHE A 326 -7.14 0.27 4.49
N ARG A 327 -7.59 0.83 5.62
CA ARG A 327 -8.31 2.12 5.65
C ARG A 327 -7.49 3.26 5.04
N LEU A 328 -6.19 3.32 5.30
CA LEU A 328 -5.30 4.32 4.71
C LEU A 328 -5.20 4.16 3.19
N LEU A 329 -5.06 2.92 2.70
CA LEU A 329 -4.98 2.61 1.27
C LEU A 329 -6.28 2.87 0.51
N THR A 330 -7.42 2.69 1.16
CA THR A 330 -8.74 2.92 0.55
C THR A 330 -9.22 4.36 0.64
N ARG A 331 -8.43 5.30 1.21
CA ARG A 331 -8.74 6.73 1.16
C ARG A 331 -8.84 7.19 -0.29
N GLN A 332 -9.79 8.07 -0.60
CA GLN A 332 -10.14 8.44 -1.97
C GLN A 332 -8.92 8.84 -2.83
N SER A 333 -8.04 9.71 -2.32
CA SER A 333 -6.83 10.14 -3.03
C SER A 333 -5.89 8.98 -3.41
N ARG A 334 -5.69 8.03 -2.49
CA ARG A 334 -4.80 6.88 -2.69
C ARG A 334 -5.45 5.82 -3.56
N LEU A 335 -6.73 5.56 -3.33
CA LEU A 335 -7.51 4.63 -4.13
C LEU A 335 -7.56 5.09 -5.59
N ASP A 336 -7.72 6.39 -5.85
CA ASP A 336 -7.73 6.95 -7.21
C ASP A 336 -6.38 6.72 -7.92
N SER A 337 -5.26 6.80 -7.21
CA SER A 337 -3.91 6.52 -7.74
C SER A 337 -3.58 5.03 -7.98
N LEU A 338 -4.40 4.10 -7.46
CA LEU A 338 -4.15 2.67 -7.56
C LEU A 338 -4.55 2.12 -8.94
N ASP A 339 -3.55 1.72 -9.72
CA ASP A 339 -3.72 1.02 -10.99
C ASP A 339 -3.31 -0.46 -10.88
N LEU A 340 -4.27 -1.37 -11.07
CA LEU A 340 -4.06 -2.81 -11.02
C LEU A 340 -3.67 -3.42 -12.37
N ASN A 341 -3.67 -2.63 -13.46
CA ASN A 341 -3.25 -3.10 -14.77
C ASN A 341 -1.73 -3.09 -14.93
N VAL A 342 -1.02 -2.35 -14.08
CA VAL A 342 0.45 -2.32 -14.05
C VAL A 342 0.94 -3.46 -13.15
N PRO A 343 1.84 -4.34 -13.63
CA PRO A 343 2.38 -5.41 -12.82
C PRO A 343 3.21 -4.84 -11.66
N PRO A 344 2.97 -5.30 -10.41
CA PRO A 344 3.83 -4.94 -9.29
C PRO A 344 5.28 -5.39 -9.54
N PRO A 345 6.29 -4.59 -9.15
CA PRO A 345 7.69 -5.03 -9.23
C PRO A 345 7.91 -6.36 -8.50
N GLY A 346 8.46 -7.34 -9.23
CA GLY A 346 8.69 -8.70 -8.74
C GLY A 346 7.54 -9.69 -9.01
N LEU A 347 6.43 -9.25 -9.60
CA LEU A 347 5.30 -10.10 -10.00
C LEU A 347 5.03 -10.00 -11.50
N ALA A 348 4.55 -11.09 -12.10
CA ALA A 348 4.20 -11.13 -13.53
C ALA A 348 2.94 -10.30 -13.83
N SER A 349 1.93 -10.43 -12.98
CA SER A 349 0.70 -9.63 -13.05
C SER A 349 0.04 -9.52 -11.68
N PHE A 350 -0.81 -8.49 -11.49
CA PHE A 350 -1.68 -8.42 -10.31
C PHE A 350 -2.76 -9.51 -10.34
N GLN A 351 -3.18 -9.94 -11.53
CA GLN A 351 -4.21 -10.97 -11.69
C GLN A 351 -3.77 -12.31 -11.08
N ASP A 352 -2.50 -12.72 -11.26
CA ASP A 352 -1.98 -13.97 -10.69
C ASP A 352 -1.96 -13.91 -9.15
N LEU A 353 -1.57 -12.77 -8.59
CA LEU A 353 -1.65 -12.53 -7.15
C LEU A 353 -3.09 -12.61 -6.65
N TYR A 354 -4.03 -12.02 -7.40
CA TYR A 354 -5.44 -12.05 -7.04
C TYR A 354 -6.01 -13.48 -7.04
N LEU A 355 -5.67 -14.31 -8.03
CA LEU A 355 -6.06 -15.72 -8.06
C LEU A 355 -5.49 -16.52 -6.87
N ALA A 356 -4.23 -16.24 -6.49
CA ALA A 356 -3.63 -16.84 -5.29
C ALA A 356 -4.41 -16.44 -4.02
N LEU A 357 -4.82 -15.17 -3.91
CA LEU A 357 -5.65 -14.69 -2.79
C LEU A 357 -7.04 -15.34 -2.77
N LEU A 358 -7.69 -15.51 -3.92
CA LEU A 358 -8.97 -16.22 -4.01
C LEU A 358 -8.87 -17.66 -3.52
N THR A 359 -7.85 -18.38 -4.01
CA THR A 359 -7.56 -19.77 -3.61
C THR A 359 -7.32 -19.86 -2.11
N GLN A 360 -6.49 -18.97 -1.57
CA GLN A 360 -6.19 -18.93 -0.14
C GLN A 360 -7.44 -18.61 0.69
N TYR A 361 -8.30 -17.71 0.21
CA TYR A 361 -9.54 -17.38 0.90
C TYR A 361 -10.48 -18.58 0.98
N GLU A 362 -10.65 -19.31 -0.12
CA GLU A 362 -11.47 -20.53 -0.13
C GLU A 362 -10.92 -21.61 0.80
N ALA A 363 -9.59 -21.72 0.92
CA ALA A 363 -8.94 -22.72 1.74
C ALA A 363 -9.01 -22.42 3.25
N VAL A 364 -8.73 -21.17 3.67
CA VAL A 364 -8.41 -20.87 5.08
C VAL A 364 -9.04 -19.60 5.63
N SER A 365 -9.90 -18.88 4.89
CA SER A 365 -10.40 -17.58 5.37
C SER A 365 -11.34 -17.65 6.58
N PHE A 366 -12.03 -18.78 6.77
CA PHE A 366 -13.15 -18.90 7.71
C PHE A 366 -14.22 -17.79 7.58
N GLY A 367 -14.33 -17.14 6.41
CA GLY A 367 -15.24 -16.02 6.19
C GLY A 367 -14.79 -14.70 6.86
N ASP A 368 -13.50 -14.54 7.13
CA ASP A 368 -12.92 -13.35 7.74
C ASP A 368 -13.26 -12.06 6.96
N ARG A 369 -13.66 -11.04 7.72
CA ARG A 369 -14.17 -9.78 7.17
C ARG A 369 -13.07 -8.91 6.57
N LEU A 370 -11.87 -8.91 7.16
CA LEU A 370 -10.75 -8.14 6.66
C LEU A 370 -10.29 -8.69 5.32
N PHE A 371 -10.07 -10.00 5.25
CA PHE A 371 -9.69 -10.68 4.02
C PHE A 371 -10.80 -10.52 2.96
N GLY A 372 -12.07 -10.63 3.35
CA GLY A 372 -13.19 -10.37 2.45
C GLY A 372 -13.18 -8.94 1.88
N CYS A 373 -12.96 -7.92 2.71
CA CYS A 373 -12.85 -6.53 2.23
C CYS A 373 -11.66 -6.33 1.29
N TRP A 374 -10.55 -6.99 1.57
CA TRP A 374 -9.36 -6.99 0.72
C TRP A 374 -9.66 -7.54 -0.68
N LEU A 375 -10.39 -8.67 -0.75
CA LEU A 375 -10.80 -9.29 -2.02
C LEU A 375 -11.83 -8.50 -2.80
N LEU A 376 -12.65 -7.70 -2.12
CA LEU A 376 -13.60 -6.82 -2.82
C LEU A 376 -12.89 -5.69 -3.54
N LEU A 377 -11.77 -5.16 -3.04
CA LEU A 377 -11.10 -3.98 -3.60
C LEU A 377 -10.86 -4.07 -5.13
N PRO A 378 -10.34 -5.17 -5.70
CA PRO A 378 -10.12 -5.30 -7.14
C PRO A 378 -11.40 -5.46 -7.99
N LEU A 379 -12.56 -5.66 -7.37
CA LEU A 379 -13.84 -5.89 -8.06
C LEU A 379 -14.58 -4.60 -8.44
N GLN A 380 -14.01 -3.44 -8.15
CA GLN A 380 -14.53 -2.14 -8.60
C GLN A 380 -14.59 -2.06 -10.13
N ARG A 381 -15.49 -1.22 -10.65
CA ARG A 381 -15.76 -1.12 -12.10
C ARG A 381 -14.60 -0.58 -12.93
N ARG A 382 -13.71 0.20 -12.31
CA ARG A 382 -12.52 0.76 -12.97
C ARG A 382 -11.47 -0.29 -13.36
N TYR A 383 -11.51 -1.48 -12.77
CA TYR A 383 -10.53 -2.53 -12.99
C TYR A 383 -11.05 -3.58 -13.98
N SER A 384 -10.12 -4.41 -14.47
CA SER A 384 -10.41 -5.45 -15.47
C SER A 384 -11.55 -6.36 -15.03
N ALA A 385 -12.41 -6.72 -16.00
CA ALA A 385 -13.47 -7.70 -15.77
C ALA A 385 -12.94 -9.11 -15.48
N THR A 386 -11.68 -9.42 -15.79
CA THR A 386 -11.06 -10.73 -15.55
C THR A 386 -11.11 -11.13 -14.08
N MET A 387 -10.89 -10.19 -13.16
CA MET A 387 -10.94 -10.46 -11.72
C MET A 387 -12.38 -10.80 -11.25
N LYS A 388 -13.39 -10.13 -11.79
CA LYS A 388 -14.81 -10.45 -11.52
C LYS A 388 -15.22 -11.78 -12.15
N LEU A 389 -14.72 -12.08 -13.35
CA LEU A 389 -14.94 -13.37 -14.02
C LEU A 389 -14.34 -14.54 -13.22
N ALA A 390 -13.15 -14.36 -12.62
CA ALA A 390 -12.55 -15.38 -11.75
C ALA A 390 -13.45 -15.69 -10.54
N VAL A 391 -13.96 -14.67 -9.85
CA VAL A 391 -14.86 -14.83 -8.69
C VAL A 391 -16.16 -15.54 -9.07
N PHE A 392 -16.82 -15.12 -10.14
CA PHE A 392 -18.13 -15.64 -10.51
C PHE A 392 -18.10 -16.89 -11.39
N GLY A 393 -16.96 -17.19 -12.00
CA GLY A 393 -16.75 -18.33 -12.88
C GLY A 393 -16.06 -19.50 -12.18
N GLU A 394 -14.85 -19.26 -11.65
CA GLU A 394 -13.95 -20.31 -11.14
C GLU A 394 -14.10 -20.47 -9.62
N HIS A 395 -14.17 -19.37 -8.88
CA HIS A 395 -14.21 -19.33 -7.41
C HIS A 395 -15.60 -19.03 -6.86
N VAL A 396 -16.66 -19.53 -7.50
CA VAL A 396 -18.06 -19.25 -7.08
C VAL A 396 -18.36 -19.79 -5.67
N GLY A 397 -17.57 -20.76 -5.18
CA GLY A 397 -17.68 -21.34 -3.85
C GLY A 397 -17.48 -20.31 -2.73
N MET A 398 -16.53 -19.38 -2.92
CA MET A 398 -16.22 -18.32 -1.95
C MET A 398 -17.42 -17.42 -1.61
N LEU A 399 -18.39 -17.27 -2.53
CA LEU A 399 -19.55 -16.40 -2.32
C LEU A 399 -20.39 -16.82 -1.11
N ARG A 400 -20.24 -18.07 -0.64
CA ARG A 400 -20.94 -18.57 0.54
C ARG A 400 -20.34 -18.07 1.85
N SER A 401 -19.05 -17.74 1.86
CA SER A 401 -18.30 -17.28 3.04
C SER A 401 -17.92 -15.79 2.97
N LEU A 402 -18.06 -15.13 1.81
CA LEU A 402 -17.79 -13.69 1.62
C LEU A 402 -18.89 -12.78 2.19
N GLY A 403 -19.11 -12.86 3.50
CA GLY A 403 -20.21 -12.18 4.19
C GLY A 403 -20.00 -10.70 4.54
N VAL A 404 -19.09 -10.00 3.88
CA VAL A 404 -18.85 -8.56 4.12
C VAL A 404 -20.16 -7.77 3.95
N THR A 405 -20.53 -6.99 4.97
CA THR A 405 -21.73 -6.14 4.94
C THR A 405 -21.43 -4.80 4.27
N ILE A 406 -22.47 -4.07 3.85
CA ILE A 406 -22.29 -2.74 3.23
C ILE A 406 -21.68 -1.74 4.21
N GLU A 407 -22.03 -1.83 5.50
CA GLU A 407 -21.46 -1.00 6.57
C GLU A 407 -19.95 -1.21 6.75
N GLN A 408 -19.48 -2.44 6.50
CA GLN A 408 -18.06 -2.80 6.61
C GLN A 408 -17.23 -2.37 5.40
N LEU A 409 -17.87 -1.95 4.30
CA LEU A 409 -17.19 -1.61 3.07
C LEU A 409 -16.51 -0.23 3.16
N SER A 410 -15.17 -0.24 3.13
CA SER A 410 -14.35 0.98 3.16
C SER A 410 -14.36 1.77 1.85
N ILE A 411 -14.90 1.18 0.78
CA ILE A 411 -14.98 1.76 -0.57
C ILE A 411 -16.46 2.08 -0.87
N PRO A 412 -16.81 3.23 -1.44
CA PRO A 412 -18.19 3.53 -1.82
C PRO A 412 -18.76 2.46 -2.77
N ILE A 413 -19.99 2.00 -2.52
CA ILE A 413 -20.62 0.91 -3.30
C ILE A 413 -20.81 1.30 -4.77
N GLU A 414 -20.90 2.61 -5.03
CA GLU A 414 -21.01 3.23 -6.34
C GLU A 414 -19.80 2.91 -7.23
N ARG A 415 -18.61 2.72 -6.63
CA ARG A 415 -17.39 2.30 -7.37
C ARG A 415 -17.50 0.88 -7.92
N PHE A 416 -18.44 0.08 -7.41
CA PHE A 416 -18.72 -1.29 -7.86
C PHE A 416 -19.90 -1.37 -8.82
N THR A 417 -20.83 -0.42 -8.75
CA THR A 417 -22.07 -0.42 -9.54
C THR A 417 -22.04 0.53 -10.74
N SER A 418 -21.12 1.52 -10.75
CA SER A 418 -21.00 2.52 -11.81
C SER A 418 -19.57 2.58 -12.40
N PRO A 419 -19.41 2.65 -13.74
CA PRO A 419 -20.47 2.53 -14.77
C PRO A 419 -21.06 1.10 -14.83
N ALA A 420 -22.17 0.94 -15.55
CA ALA A 420 -22.82 -0.37 -15.74
C ALA A 420 -21.85 -1.40 -16.37
N GLU A 421 -22.05 -2.68 -16.05
CA GLU A 421 -21.26 -3.78 -16.60
C GLU A 421 -21.49 -3.96 -18.10
N ASP A 422 -20.39 -4.08 -18.84
CA ASP A 422 -20.35 -4.21 -20.29
C ASP A 422 -19.97 -5.64 -20.75
N SER A 423 -19.40 -6.46 -19.86
CA SER A 423 -19.07 -7.85 -20.14
C SER A 423 -20.32 -8.75 -20.10
N LEU A 424 -20.80 -9.17 -21.29
CA LEU A 424 -21.91 -10.12 -21.42
C LEU A 424 -21.67 -11.47 -20.70
N PRO A 425 -20.48 -12.09 -20.77
CA PRO A 425 -20.19 -13.30 -20.00
C PRO A 425 -20.38 -13.09 -18.49
N LEU A 426 -19.92 -11.96 -17.96
CA LEU A 426 -20.03 -11.66 -16.53
C LEU A 426 -21.48 -11.39 -16.11
N LEU A 427 -22.25 -10.67 -16.93
CA LEU A 427 -23.68 -10.46 -16.72
C LEU A 427 -24.47 -11.78 -16.68
N ARG A 428 -24.12 -12.73 -17.55
CA ARG A 428 -24.69 -14.10 -17.53
C ARG A 428 -24.35 -14.82 -16.22
N LEU A 429 -23.13 -14.66 -15.70
CA LEU A 429 -22.74 -15.26 -14.42
C LEU A 429 -23.39 -14.60 -13.21
N TYR A 430 -23.54 -13.27 -13.19
CA TYR A 430 -24.32 -12.55 -12.16
C TYR A 430 -25.76 -13.05 -12.13
N PHE A 431 -26.42 -13.07 -13.29
CA PHE A 431 -27.79 -13.54 -13.40
C PHE A 431 -27.93 -15.00 -12.96
N ARG A 432 -27.04 -15.88 -13.44
CA ARG A 432 -27.01 -17.29 -13.04
C ARG A 432 -26.88 -17.42 -11.51
N SER A 433 -25.94 -16.71 -10.92
CA SER A 433 -25.64 -16.83 -9.48
C SER A 433 -26.79 -16.35 -8.59
N LEU A 434 -27.53 -15.33 -9.04
CA LEU A 434 -28.75 -14.86 -8.38
C LEU A 434 -29.86 -15.92 -8.47
N VAL A 435 -30.15 -16.42 -9.67
CA VAL A 435 -31.28 -17.34 -9.91
C VAL A 435 -31.04 -18.74 -9.31
N THR A 436 -29.79 -19.22 -9.30
CA THR A 436 -29.46 -20.49 -8.63
C THR A 436 -29.36 -20.35 -7.11
N GLY A 437 -29.47 -19.13 -6.58
CA GLY A 437 -29.28 -18.84 -5.17
C GLY A 437 -27.87 -19.15 -4.68
N THR A 438 -26.84 -19.17 -5.54
CA THR A 438 -25.45 -19.23 -5.05
C THR A 438 -25.06 -17.89 -4.41
N LEU A 439 -25.53 -16.79 -4.98
CA LEU A 439 -25.42 -15.44 -4.45
C LEU A 439 -26.72 -15.05 -3.73
N ALA A 440 -26.62 -14.76 -2.43
CA ALA A 440 -27.78 -14.43 -1.60
C ALA A 440 -27.46 -13.27 -0.65
N PRO A 441 -28.45 -12.45 -0.27
CA PRO A 441 -28.24 -11.24 0.53
C PRO A 441 -27.60 -11.53 1.89
N ARG A 442 -27.94 -12.67 2.53
CA ARG A 442 -27.38 -13.05 3.84
C ARG A 442 -25.94 -13.58 3.79
N ARG A 443 -25.50 -14.09 2.63
CA ARG A 443 -24.17 -14.75 2.49
C ARG A 443 -23.13 -13.87 1.84
N CYS A 444 -23.52 -13.04 0.87
CA CYS A 444 -22.63 -12.07 0.25
C CYS A 444 -23.40 -10.78 -0.08
N PRO A 445 -23.68 -9.95 0.95
CA PRO A 445 -24.50 -8.75 0.81
C PRO A 445 -23.98 -7.80 -0.27
N VAL A 446 -22.68 -7.46 -0.23
CA VAL A 446 -22.07 -6.49 -1.15
C VAL A 446 -22.20 -6.96 -2.61
N LEU A 447 -21.74 -8.18 -2.93
CA LEU A 447 -21.80 -8.65 -4.32
C LEU A 447 -23.24 -8.94 -4.78
N TYR A 448 -24.16 -9.24 -3.86
CA TYR A 448 -25.58 -9.35 -4.19
C TYR A 448 -26.12 -8.02 -4.73
N VAL A 449 -25.85 -6.90 -4.07
CA VAL A 449 -26.24 -5.55 -4.54
C VAL A 449 -25.56 -5.22 -5.87
N VAL A 450 -24.27 -5.53 -6.01
CA VAL A 450 -23.51 -5.28 -7.24
C VAL A 450 -24.12 -6.04 -8.42
N ALA A 451 -24.35 -7.35 -8.25
CA ALA A 451 -24.95 -8.19 -9.29
C ALA A 451 -26.36 -7.72 -9.65
N LEU A 452 -27.20 -7.39 -8.66
CA LEU A 452 -28.54 -6.85 -8.89
C LEU A 452 -28.50 -5.55 -9.71
N SER A 453 -27.65 -4.61 -9.31
CA SER A 453 -27.50 -3.32 -9.98
C SER A 453 -27.12 -3.49 -11.45
N HIS A 454 -26.14 -4.35 -11.75
CA HIS A 454 -25.68 -4.60 -13.11
C HIS A 454 -26.70 -5.35 -13.95
N VAL A 455 -27.36 -6.38 -13.41
CA VAL A 455 -28.40 -7.11 -14.12
C VAL A 455 -29.61 -6.21 -14.38
N ASN A 456 -30.04 -5.41 -13.41
CA ASN A 456 -31.15 -4.45 -13.58
C ASN A 456 -30.83 -3.41 -14.65
N ALA A 457 -29.65 -2.79 -14.60
CA ALA A 457 -29.20 -1.84 -15.61
C ALA A 457 -29.16 -2.50 -17.01
N PHE A 458 -28.67 -3.73 -17.11
CA PHE A 458 -28.55 -4.46 -18.36
C PHE A 458 -29.91 -4.80 -19.00
N ILE A 459 -30.85 -5.39 -18.24
CA ILE A 459 -32.15 -5.82 -18.79
C ILE A 459 -33.03 -4.63 -19.19
N PHE A 460 -32.84 -3.46 -18.58
CA PHE A 460 -33.60 -2.24 -18.89
C PHE A 460 -32.84 -1.23 -19.77
N SER A 461 -31.56 -1.45 -20.11
CA SER A 461 -30.77 -0.57 -20.99
C SER A 461 -31.36 -0.49 -22.40
N GLN A 462 -31.66 0.72 -22.85
CA GLN A 462 -32.20 1.02 -24.20
C GLN A 462 -31.09 1.26 -25.23
N ASP A 463 -29.83 1.07 -24.85
CA ASP A 463 -28.69 1.34 -25.72
C ASP A 463 -28.67 0.35 -26.89
N ALA A 464 -28.40 0.87 -28.09
CA ALA A 464 -28.22 0.06 -29.28
C ALA A 464 -27.07 -0.94 -29.04
N ALA A 465 -27.35 -2.23 -29.24
CA ALA A 465 -26.40 -3.29 -28.97
C ALA A 465 -26.45 -4.35 -30.07
N ALA A 466 -25.40 -5.17 -30.15
CA ALA A 466 -25.36 -6.31 -31.06
C ALA A 466 -26.52 -7.27 -30.81
N GLN A 467 -26.94 -8.00 -31.84
CA GLN A 467 -28.07 -8.94 -31.77
C GLN A 467 -27.95 -9.93 -30.61
N GLU A 468 -26.73 -10.45 -30.35
CA GLU A 468 -26.49 -11.37 -29.23
C GLU A 468 -26.78 -10.74 -27.86
N VAL A 469 -26.42 -9.47 -27.68
CA VAL A 469 -26.65 -8.75 -26.43
C VAL A 469 -28.14 -8.52 -26.22
N GLU A 470 -28.85 -8.12 -27.28
CA GLU A 470 -30.28 -7.86 -27.20
C GLU A 470 -31.10 -9.15 -27.00
N THR A 471 -30.71 -10.28 -27.63
CA THR A 471 -31.33 -11.58 -27.33
C THR A 471 -31.09 -12.00 -25.89
N ALA A 472 -29.89 -11.76 -25.34
CA ALA A 472 -29.60 -12.03 -23.94
C ALA A 472 -30.43 -11.15 -22.99
N ARG A 473 -30.57 -9.84 -23.24
CA ARG A 473 -31.43 -8.94 -22.45
C ARG A 473 -32.87 -9.43 -22.40
N ARG A 474 -33.46 -9.74 -23.56
CA ARG A 474 -34.83 -10.27 -23.66
C ARG A 474 -34.98 -11.60 -22.94
N SER A 475 -34.02 -12.51 -23.13
CA SER A 475 -34.02 -13.82 -22.47
C SER A 475 -33.98 -13.70 -20.94
N MET A 476 -33.09 -12.86 -20.41
CA MET A 476 -32.98 -12.63 -18.97
C MET A 476 -34.26 -11.99 -18.42
N LEU A 477 -34.79 -10.93 -19.04
CA LEU A 477 -36.01 -10.28 -18.56
C LEU A 477 -37.21 -11.22 -18.52
N ARG A 478 -37.38 -12.08 -19.56
CA ARG A 478 -38.42 -13.12 -19.56
C ARG A 478 -38.25 -14.11 -18.43
N LYS A 479 -37.03 -14.61 -18.23
CA LYS A 479 -36.73 -15.55 -17.14
C LYS A 479 -37.05 -14.93 -15.78
N ILE A 480 -36.75 -13.64 -15.59
CA ILE A 480 -37.08 -12.90 -14.36
C ILE A 480 -38.58 -12.85 -14.12
N TYR A 481 -39.38 -12.58 -15.16
CA TYR A 481 -40.83 -12.51 -15.03
C TYR A 481 -41.44 -13.83 -14.53
N TYR A 482 -40.92 -14.96 -15.02
CA TYR A 482 -41.35 -16.31 -14.66
C TYR A 482 -40.58 -16.92 -13.48
N LEU A 483 -39.78 -16.13 -12.73
CA LEU A 483 -39.15 -16.64 -11.51
C LEU A 483 -40.21 -17.02 -10.47
N THR A 484 -40.01 -18.18 -9.84
CA THR A 484 -40.84 -18.65 -8.72
C THR A 484 -40.50 -17.96 -7.40
N ASP A 485 -39.27 -17.47 -7.27
CA ASP A 485 -38.84 -16.66 -6.12
C ASP A 485 -39.32 -15.21 -6.29
N GLU A 486 -40.46 -14.91 -5.68
CA GLU A 486 -41.09 -13.58 -5.73
C GLU A 486 -40.25 -12.50 -5.05
N VAL A 487 -39.40 -12.85 -4.07
CA VAL A 487 -38.51 -11.88 -3.41
C VAL A 487 -37.41 -11.47 -4.38
N LEU A 488 -36.72 -12.44 -4.99
CA LEU A 488 -35.67 -12.15 -5.97
C LEU A 488 -36.24 -11.44 -7.20
N LYS A 489 -37.43 -11.83 -7.67
CA LYS A 489 -38.12 -11.18 -8.79
C LYS A 489 -38.41 -9.71 -8.48
N THR A 490 -38.93 -9.42 -7.29
CA THR A 490 -39.14 -8.05 -6.81
C THR A 490 -37.84 -7.27 -6.81
N HIS A 491 -36.76 -7.82 -6.23
CA HIS A 491 -35.46 -7.16 -6.20
C HIS A 491 -34.94 -6.86 -7.61
N LEU A 492 -35.02 -7.81 -8.55
CA LEU A 492 -34.50 -7.65 -9.91
C LEU A 492 -35.30 -6.64 -10.76
N LEU A 493 -36.63 -6.59 -10.61
CA LEU A 493 -37.49 -5.70 -11.39
C LEU A 493 -37.52 -4.28 -10.80
N LEU A 494 -37.64 -4.18 -9.48
CA LEU A 494 -37.88 -2.93 -8.77
C LEU A 494 -36.61 -2.29 -8.20
N PHE A 495 -35.41 -2.86 -8.40
CA PHE A 495 -34.16 -2.21 -7.99
C PHE A 495 -34.08 -0.76 -8.46
N ARG A 496 -33.79 0.15 -7.53
CA ARG A 496 -33.64 1.58 -7.77
C ARG A 496 -32.17 2.01 -7.72
N LEU A 497 -31.56 1.95 -6.55
CA LEU A 497 -30.18 2.38 -6.31
C LEU A 497 -29.60 1.73 -5.04
N PRO A 498 -28.27 1.55 -4.95
CA PRO A 498 -27.62 1.16 -3.71
C PRO A 498 -27.85 2.20 -2.61
N GLN A 499 -28.19 1.76 -1.40
CA GLN A 499 -28.51 2.62 -0.26
C GLN A 499 -28.05 1.95 1.03
N ARG A 500 -27.07 2.55 1.71
CA ARG A 500 -26.39 1.90 2.86
C ARG A 500 -27.31 1.60 4.04
N HIS A 501 -28.28 2.45 4.31
CA HIS A 501 -29.17 2.33 5.48
C HIS A 501 -30.39 1.42 5.27
N SER A 502 -30.54 0.85 4.06
CA SER A 502 -31.58 -0.14 3.77
C SER A 502 -31.20 -1.51 4.34
N GLU A 503 -32.18 -2.32 4.75
CA GLU A 503 -31.98 -3.68 5.28
C GLU A 503 -31.10 -4.55 4.36
N PHE A 504 -31.31 -4.45 3.05
CA PHE A 504 -30.55 -5.19 2.05
C PHE A 504 -29.45 -4.35 1.38
N GLY A 505 -29.31 -3.09 1.77
CA GLY A 505 -28.30 -2.20 1.21
C GLY A 505 -28.65 -1.57 -0.14
N PHE A 506 -29.93 -1.58 -0.52
CA PHE A 506 -30.46 -0.92 -1.71
C PHE A 506 -31.94 -0.58 -1.54
N ASP A 507 -32.40 0.38 -2.33
CA ASP A 507 -33.80 0.78 -2.40
C ASP A 507 -34.50 0.09 -3.57
N VAL A 508 -35.79 -0.17 -3.38
CA VAL A 508 -36.70 -0.66 -4.41
C VAL A 508 -37.79 0.38 -4.69
N TYR A 509 -38.30 0.40 -5.92
CA TYR A 509 -39.51 1.14 -6.25
C TYR A 509 -40.75 0.42 -5.70
N ASP A 510 -41.79 1.18 -5.32
CA ASP A 510 -43.09 0.61 -4.93
C ASP A 510 -43.78 -0.08 -6.12
N GLN A 511 -43.58 0.46 -7.32
CA GLN A 511 -44.14 -0.04 -8.57
C GLN A 511 -43.12 0.07 -9.70
N LEU A 512 -43.24 -0.81 -10.70
CA LEU A 512 -42.33 -0.80 -11.84
C LEU A 512 -42.49 0.51 -12.64
N PRO A 513 -41.42 1.29 -12.84
CA PRO A 513 -41.50 2.53 -13.62
C PRO A 513 -42.11 2.30 -15.00
N PRO A 514 -42.91 3.24 -15.54
CA PRO A 514 -43.72 3.02 -16.75
C PRO A 514 -42.89 2.65 -17.97
N ILE A 515 -41.68 3.21 -18.10
CA ILE A 515 -40.74 2.89 -19.17
C ILE A 515 -40.28 1.42 -19.10
N ARG A 516 -40.02 0.93 -17.87
CA ARG A 516 -39.62 -0.46 -17.62
C ARG A 516 -40.79 -1.42 -17.81
N ALA A 517 -42.00 -1.02 -17.40
CA ALA A 517 -43.23 -1.78 -17.62
C ALA A 517 -43.54 -1.96 -19.11
N LYS A 518 -43.52 -0.89 -19.90
CA LYS A 518 -43.73 -0.97 -21.35
C LYS A 518 -42.72 -1.89 -22.05
N ARG A 519 -41.46 -1.87 -21.60
CA ARG A 519 -40.44 -2.79 -22.12
C ARG A 519 -40.75 -4.25 -21.80
N LEU A 520 -41.17 -4.52 -20.56
CA LEU A 520 -41.54 -5.86 -20.12
C LEU A 520 -42.72 -6.40 -20.93
N GLU A 521 -43.78 -5.60 -21.11
CA GLU A 521 -44.95 -5.94 -21.91
C GLU A 521 -44.58 -6.26 -23.37
N ASN A 522 -43.79 -5.40 -24.02
CA ASN A 522 -43.35 -5.63 -25.39
C ASN A 522 -42.63 -6.99 -25.56
N ILE A 523 -41.78 -7.36 -24.59
CA ILE A 523 -40.99 -8.59 -24.64
C ILE A 523 -41.85 -9.84 -24.44
N LEU A 524 -42.94 -9.73 -23.68
CA LEU A 524 -43.93 -10.79 -23.47
C LEU A 524 -44.84 -10.95 -24.69
N GLN A 525 -45.37 -9.85 -25.25
CA GLN A 525 -46.24 -9.86 -26.44
C GLN A 525 -45.54 -10.43 -27.70
N THR A 526 -44.24 -10.16 -27.87
CA THR A 526 -43.47 -10.69 -29.01
C THR A 526 -43.39 -12.22 -29.00
N GLN A 527 -43.66 -12.89 -27.87
CA GLN A 527 -43.66 -14.34 -27.79
C GLN A 527 -45.04 -14.95 -28.09
N GLU A 528 -46.12 -14.35 -27.62
CA GLU A 528 -47.50 -14.80 -27.94
C GLU A 528 -47.73 -14.82 -29.46
N SER A 529 -47.24 -13.79 -30.17
CA SER A 529 -47.26 -13.75 -31.64
C SER A 529 -46.35 -14.78 -32.32
N SER A 530 -45.36 -15.35 -31.62
CA SER A 530 -44.43 -16.36 -32.14
C SER A 530 -44.84 -17.79 -31.80
N SER A 531 -45.66 -17.99 -30.76
CA SER A 531 -46.32 -19.26 -30.46
C SER A 531 -47.53 -19.49 -31.37
N ASP A 532 -48.30 -18.44 -31.69
CA ASP A 532 -49.46 -18.53 -32.60
C ASP A 532 -49.08 -18.80 -34.08
N GLN A 533 -47.79 -18.75 -34.43
CA GLN A 533 -47.28 -19.12 -35.76
C GLN A 533 -46.71 -20.56 -35.82
N ARG A 534 -46.81 -21.33 -34.74
CA ARG A 534 -46.30 -22.71 -34.65
C ARG A 534 -47.39 -23.78 -34.45
N ASP A 535 -48.65 -23.39 -34.57
CA ASP A 535 -49.80 -24.32 -34.59
C ASP A 535 -50.31 -24.56 -36.02
#